data_AF-A0A4Q3SSG6-F1
#
_entry.id   AF-A0A4Q3SSG6-F1
#
_cell.length_a   1.000
_cell.length_b   1.000
_cell.length_c   1.000
_cell.angle_alpha   90.00
_cell.angle_beta   90.00
_cell.angle_gamma   90.00
#
_symmetry.space_group_name_H-M   'P 1'
#
loop_
_entity.id
_entity.type
_entity.pdbx_description
1 polymer ?
#
loop_
_entity_poly.entity_id
_entity_poly.type
_entity_poly.pdbx_seq_one_letter_code
_entity_poly.pdbx_strand_id
1 'polypeptide(L)'
;MKMILIGLLVAGSTIALNSKPVQTTSTTATTKDSLLTMLTYGMPVRGIYGETVHQVALKYGFRYYAVAGCVVTENLVDSVRKENDKVSMQIAMRYGINWKEQFEKDIQHQLEINKKEGK
;
A
#
# COMPACT_ATOMS: atom_id res chain seq x y z
N MET A 1 -5.74 -75.14 -31.19
CA MET A 1 -7.05 -74.46 -31.13
C MET A 1 -6.87 -73.12 -30.43
N LYS A 2 -7.41 -72.06 -31.05
CA LYS A 2 -7.70 -70.71 -30.54
C LYS A 2 -6.53 -69.79 -30.12
N MET A 3 -6.04 -69.04 -31.11
CA MET A 3 -5.76 -67.61 -30.96
C MET A 3 -7.03 -66.85 -30.59
N ILE A 4 -6.92 -65.84 -29.70
CA ILE A 4 -7.74 -64.63 -29.72
C ILE A 4 -6.84 -63.43 -29.36
N LEU A 5 -6.71 -62.51 -30.32
CA LEU A 5 -6.23 -61.13 -30.17
C LEU A 5 -7.32 -60.23 -29.53
N ILE A 6 -6.94 -59.00 -29.16
CA ILE A 6 -7.73 -57.76 -28.86
C ILE A 6 -7.42 -57.29 -27.42
N GLY A 7 -6.99 -56.06 -27.14
CA GLY A 7 -6.84 -54.87 -27.97
C GLY A 7 -6.14 -53.74 -27.18
N LEU A 8 -5.63 -52.78 -27.93
CA LEU A 8 -5.03 -51.51 -27.47
C LEU A 8 -6.06 -50.64 -26.72
N LEU A 9 -5.67 -49.97 -25.63
CA LEU A 9 -6.24 -48.67 -25.28
C LEU A 9 -5.27 -47.83 -24.45
N VAL A 10 -4.98 -46.64 -24.98
CA VAL A 10 -4.17 -45.56 -24.37
C VAL A 10 -5.12 -44.58 -23.71
N ALA A 11 -4.88 -44.22 -22.45
CA ALA A 11 -5.26 -42.95 -21.81
C ALA A 11 -4.55 -42.94 -20.44
N GLY A 12 -3.71 -41.98 -20.09
CA GLY A 12 -4.02 -40.56 -20.05
C GLY A 12 -4.07 -40.15 -18.57
N SER A 13 -3.07 -39.39 -18.15
CA SER A 13 -2.75 -38.96 -16.79
C SER A 13 -3.91 -38.34 -16.00
N THR A 14 -3.97 -38.58 -14.69
CA THR A 14 -4.42 -37.55 -13.74
C THR A 14 -3.49 -37.52 -12.53
N ILE A 15 -2.55 -36.56 -12.54
CA ILE A 15 -1.90 -36.08 -11.32
C ILE A 15 -2.95 -35.20 -10.64
N ALA A 16 -3.45 -35.63 -9.48
CA ALA A 16 -4.32 -34.79 -8.65
C ALA A 16 -3.46 -33.67 -8.01
N LEU A 17 -3.42 -32.50 -8.65
CA LEU A 17 -2.95 -31.27 -8.03
C LEU A 17 -3.96 -30.86 -6.96
N ASN A 18 -3.60 -31.06 -5.70
CA ASN A 18 -4.38 -30.64 -4.54
C ASN A 18 -4.16 -29.13 -4.31
N SER A 19 -4.83 -28.30 -5.12
CA SER A 19 -4.85 -26.86 -4.93
C SER A 19 -5.78 -26.51 -3.77
N LYS A 20 -5.22 -26.20 -2.60
CA LYS A 20 -5.98 -25.56 -1.52
C LYS A 20 -6.65 -24.30 -2.08
N PRO A 21 -7.96 -24.06 -1.84
CA PRO A 21 -8.58 -22.84 -2.30
C PRO A 21 -7.91 -21.66 -1.59
N VAL A 22 -7.18 -20.86 -2.36
CA VAL A 22 -6.76 -19.51 -1.97
C VAL A 22 -8.06 -18.74 -1.78
N GLN A 23 -8.44 -18.53 -0.52
CA GLN A 23 -9.50 -17.60 -0.18
C GLN A 23 -8.97 -16.20 -0.48
N THR A 24 -9.16 -15.79 -1.73
CA THR A 24 -9.13 -14.40 -2.12
C THR A 24 -10.32 -13.74 -1.43
N THR A 25 -10.11 -13.23 -0.22
CA THR A 25 -11.00 -12.22 0.36
C THR A 25 -10.78 -10.93 -0.43
N SER A 26 -11.33 -10.87 -1.64
CA SER A 26 -11.66 -9.61 -2.29
C SER A 26 -12.86 -9.03 -1.55
N THR A 27 -12.60 -8.35 -0.43
CA THR A 27 -13.58 -7.43 0.12
C THR A 27 -13.57 -6.17 -0.74
N THR A 28 -14.40 -6.17 -1.77
CA THR A 28 -14.90 -4.96 -2.42
C THR A 28 -15.75 -4.19 -1.41
N ALA A 29 -15.12 -3.30 -0.65
CA ALA A 29 -15.81 -2.24 0.08
C ALA A 29 -15.75 -0.96 -0.77
N THR A 30 -16.76 -0.75 -1.61
CA THR A 30 -16.98 0.51 -2.33
C THR A 30 -17.60 1.53 -1.37
N THR A 31 -16.84 1.94 -0.36
CA THR A 31 -17.03 3.24 0.28
C THR A 31 -16.13 4.21 -0.47
N LYS A 32 -16.65 5.40 -0.83
CA LYS A 32 -15.83 6.54 -1.21
C LYS A 32 -14.95 6.87 0.01
N ASP A 33 -13.83 6.17 0.11
CA ASP A 33 -12.97 6.19 1.28
C ASP A 33 -12.39 7.60 1.36
N SER A 34 -12.95 8.42 2.25
CA SER A 34 -12.43 9.75 2.50
C SER A 34 -11.00 9.56 3.00
N LEU A 35 -10.02 10.12 2.28
CA LEU A 35 -8.61 10.00 2.64
C LEU A 35 -8.40 10.30 4.13
N LEU A 36 -7.60 9.46 4.78
CA LEU A 36 -7.15 9.70 6.14
C LEU A 36 -6.35 11.01 6.18
N THR A 37 -6.40 11.70 7.32
CA THR A 37 -5.70 12.99 7.47
C THR A 37 -4.56 12.83 8.47
N MET A 38 -3.33 12.94 7.98
CA MET A 38 -2.14 12.96 8.81
C MET A 38 -1.75 14.41 9.08
N LEU A 39 -1.67 14.80 10.34
CA LEU A 39 -1.38 16.17 10.74
C LEU A 39 0.13 16.43 10.64
N THR A 40 0.49 17.62 10.19
CA THR A 40 1.87 18.09 10.13
C THR A 40 1.97 19.51 10.67
N TYR A 41 3.18 19.92 11.04
CA TYR A 41 3.49 21.26 11.51
C TYR A 41 4.86 21.69 10.97
N GLY A 42 5.13 22.99 11.03
CA GLY A 42 6.34 23.58 10.46
C GLY A 42 6.16 24.03 9.01
N MET A 43 7.28 24.33 8.36
CA MET A 43 7.26 24.86 7.00
C MET A 43 6.92 23.76 6.00
N PRO A 44 5.92 23.94 5.11
CA PRO A 44 5.64 22.98 4.05
C PRO A 44 6.88 22.78 3.17
N VAL A 45 7.24 21.53 2.92
CA VAL A 45 8.31 21.22 1.97
C VAL A 45 7.79 21.52 0.56
N ARG A 46 8.49 22.39 -0.16
CA ARG A 46 8.13 22.83 -1.52
C ARG A 46 8.94 22.09 -2.58
N GLY A 47 8.56 22.27 -3.84
CA GLY A 47 9.26 21.70 -4.99
C GLY A 47 8.95 20.22 -5.21
N ILE A 48 9.79 19.57 -6.04
CA ILE A 48 9.55 18.20 -6.51
C ILE A 48 9.42 17.18 -5.38
N TYR A 49 10.16 17.37 -4.29
CA TYR A 49 10.07 16.50 -3.12
C TYR A 49 8.69 16.58 -2.45
N GLY A 50 8.22 17.80 -2.14
CA GLY A 50 6.92 17.98 -1.51
C GLY A 50 5.78 17.41 -2.35
N GLU A 51 5.79 17.69 -3.65
CA GLU A 51 4.81 17.13 -4.58
C GLU A 51 4.86 15.60 -4.63
N THR A 52 6.06 15.02 -4.67
CA THR A 52 6.24 13.56 -4.68
C THR A 52 5.70 12.91 -3.42
N VAL A 53 5.99 13.48 -2.25
CA VAL A 53 5.46 13.01 -0.96
C VAL A 53 3.94 13.04 -0.96
N HIS A 54 3.32 14.12 -1.45
CA HIS A 54 1.86 14.23 -1.56
C HIS A 54 1.27 13.18 -2.50
N GLN A 55 1.86 12.98 -3.68
CA GLN A 55 1.38 11.98 -4.65
C GLN A 55 1.47 10.56 -4.09
N VAL A 56 2.57 10.21 -3.42
CA VAL A 56 2.73 8.88 -2.81
C VAL A 56 1.76 8.72 -1.63
N ALA A 57 1.53 9.75 -0.81
CA ALA A 57 0.57 9.71 0.30
C ALA A 57 -0.85 9.32 -0.17
N LEU A 58 -1.27 9.84 -1.32
CA LEU A 58 -2.57 9.49 -1.92
C LEU A 58 -2.66 8.00 -2.26
N LYS A 59 -1.56 7.35 -2.67
CA LYS A 59 -1.52 5.89 -2.94
C LYS A 59 -1.72 5.06 -1.67
N TYR A 60 -1.35 5.61 -0.52
CA TYR A 60 -1.53 5.01 0.81
C TYR A 60 -2.88 5.41 1.46
N GLY A 61 -3.73 6.15 0.74
CA GLY A 61 -5.07 6.51 1.20
C GLY A 61 -5.09 7.63 2.25
N PHE A 62 -4.07 8.49 2.29
CA PHE A 62 -4.03 9.63 3.21
C PHE A 62 -3.54 10.92 2.56
N ARG A 63 -3.77 12.04 3.24
CA ARG A 63 -3.22 13.37 2.89
C ARG A 63 -2.63 14.03 4.13
N TYR A 64 -1.69 14.94 3.92
CA TYR A 64 -1.18 15.80 4.98
C TYR A 64 -2.06 17.03 5.18
N TYR A 65 -2.26 17.45 6.42
CA TYR A 65 -2.90 18.71 6.77
C TYR A 65 -2.03 19.47 7.78
N ALA A 66 -1.62 20.70 7.43
CA ALA A 66 -0.80 21.52 8.29
C ALA A 66 -1.66 22.19 9.37
N VAL A 67 -1.37 21.91 10.65
CA VAL A 67 -2.12 22.45 11.79
C VAL A 67 -1.42 23.61 12.50
N ALA A 68 -0.17 23.91 12.14
CA ALA A 68 0.56 25.07 12.65
C ALA A 68 1.63 25.56 11.67
N GLY A 69 1.98 26.84 11.84
CA GLY A 69 3.08 27.50 11.14
C GLY A 69 4.39 27.45 11.92
N CYS A 70 5.02 28.61 12.14
CA CYS A 70 6.38 28.71 12.69
C CYS A 70 6.51 28.40 14.19
N VAL A 71 5.44 28.58 14.97
CA VAL A 71 5.48 28.32 16.41
C VAL A 71 4.86 26.95 16.69
N VAL A 72 5.67 26.05 17.20
CA VAL A 72 5.29 24.68 17.56
C VAL A 72 5.48 24.52 19.06
N THR A 73 4.38 24.28 19.78
CA THR A 73 4.41 24.05 21.24
C THR A 73 4.44 22.55 21.55
N GLU A 74 4.91 22.17 22.74
CA GLU A 74 4.90 20.76 23.18
C GLU A 74 3.49 20.17 23.17
N ASN A 75 2.50 20.90 23.69
CA ASN A 75 1.09 20.50 23.65
C ASN A 75 0.59 20.21 22.22
N LEU A 76 1.02 21.01 21.24
CA LEU A 76 0.67 20.76 19.84
C LEU A 76 1.31 19.47 19.33
N VAL A 77 2.60 19.27 19.61
CA VAL A 77 3.34 18.06 19.20
C VAL A 77 2.67 16.80 19.78
N ASP A 78 2.33 16.82 21.06
CA ASP A 78 1.68 15.69 21.73
C ASP A 78 0.29 15.40 21.16
N SER A 79 -0.47 16.46 20.85
CA SER A 79 -1.79 16.33 20.23
C SER A 79 -1.69 15.74 18.82
N VAL A 80 -0.74 16.23 18.01
CA VAL A 80 -0.48 15.73 16.66
C VAL A 80 -0.04 14.28 16.68
N ARG A 81 0.87 13.89 17.59
CA ARG A 81 1.30 12.50 17.76
C ARG A 81 0.10 11.58 18.05
N LYS A 82 -0.72 11.94 19.04
CA LYS A 82 -1.90 11.14 19.43
C LYS A 82 -2.89 10.92 18.29
N GLU A 83 -3.15 11.94 17.47
CA GLU A 83 -4.04 11.79 16.31
C GLU A 83 -3.38 10.99 15.18
N ASN A 84 -2.10 11.24 14.91
CA ASN A 84 -1.35 10.53 13.88
C ASN A 84 -1.11 9.05 14.21
N ASP A 85 -1.07 8.66 15.48
CA ASP A 85 -0.96 7.25 15.90
C ASP A 85 -2.20 6.45 15.49
N LYS A 86 -3.40 7.04 15.66
CA LYS A 86 -4.67 6.42 15.21
C LYS A 86 -4.71 6.24 13.70
N VAL A 87 -4.23 7.23 12.96
CA VAL A 87 -4.14 7.18 11.49
C VAL A 87 -3.09 6.17 11.05
N SER A 88 -1.92 6.16 11.70
CA SER A 88 -0.84 5.21 11.44
C SER A 88 -1.28 3.76 11.66
N MET A 89 -2.08 3.50 12.69
CA MET A 89 -2.68 2.17 12.90
C MET A 89 -3.60 1.77 11.76
N GLN A 90 -4.46 2.68 11.27
CA GLN A 90 -5.35 2.39 10.14
C GLN A 90 -4.58 2.12 8.85
N ILE A 91 -3.49 2.86 8.59
CA ILE A 91 -2.60 2.60 7.45
C ILE A 91 -1.90 1.25 7.64
N ALA A 92 -1.42 0.93 8.85
CA ALA A 92 -0.78 -0.35 9.16
C ALA A 92 -1.73 -1.54 8.99
N MET A 93 -3.02 -1.39 9.27
CA MET A 93 -4.02 -2.43 8.98
C MET A 93 -4.18 -2.71 7.48
N ARG A 94 -3.90 -1.72 6.62
CA ARG A 94 -4.01 -1.85 5.16
C ARG A 94 -2.72 -2.32 4.50
N TYR A 95 -1.57 -1.83 4.95
CA TYR A 95 -0.27 -2.01 4.28
C TYR A 95 0.79 -2.75 5.13
N GLY A 96 0.46 -3.14 6.37
CA GLY A 96 1.37 -3.79 7.31
C GLY A 96 2.11 -2.82 8.23
N ILE A 97 2.69 -3.32 9.33
CA ILE A 97 3.39 -2.50 10.34
C ILE A 97 4.59 -1.73 9.78
N ASN A 98 5.19 -2.24 8.71
CA ASN A 98 6.36 -1.68 8.02
C ASN A 98 5.99 -0.68 6.93
N TRP A 99 4.73 -0.20 6.91
CA TRP A 99 4.24 0.69 5.84
C TRP A 99 5.06 1.97 5.71
N LYS A 100 5.64 2.48 6.81
CA LYS A 100 6.46 3.71 6.79
C LYS A 100 7.75 3.50 5.99
N GLU A 101 8.41 2.36 6.14
CA GLU A 101 9.62 2.06 5.35
C GLU A 101 9.30 1.88 3.87
N GLN A 102 8.15 1.27 3.56
CA GLN A 102 7.72 1.10 2.17
C GLN A 102 7.31 2.43 1.55
N PHE A 103 6.61 3.28 2.31
CA PHE A 103 6.24 4.62 1.92
C PHE A 103 7.48 5.47 1.56
N GLU A 104 8.52 5.40 2.38
CA GLU A 104 9.78 6.10 2.10
C GLU A 104 10.46 5.58 0.82
N LYS A 105 10.52 4.25 0.63
CA LYS A 105 11.07 3.67 -0.60
C LYS A 105 10.29 4.10 -1.84
N ASP A 106 8.96 4.19 -1.75
CA ASP A 106 8.10 4.64 -2.84
C ASP A 106 8.33 6.12 -3.18
N ILE A 107 8.58 6.97 -2.18
CA ILE A 107 9.01 8.35 -2.38
C ILE A 107 10.34 8.39 -3.14
N GLN A 108 11.36 7.68 -2.65
CA GLN A 108 12.68 7.66 -3.29
C GLN A 108 12.62 7.15 -4.72
N HIS A 109 11.85 6.08 -4.96
CA HIS A 109 11.63 5.55 -6.29
C HIS A 109 10.99 6.58 -7.23
N GLN A 110 9.97 7.30 -6.76
CA GLN A 110 9.29 8.32 -7.55
C GLN A 110 10.18 9.54 -7.82
N LEU A 111 11.04 9.93 -6.88
CA LEU A 111 12.03 10.99 -7.09
C LEU A 111 13.03 10.63 -8.20
N GLU A 112 13.50 9.37 -8.22
CA GLU A 112 14.40 8.90 -9.28
C GLU A 112 13.73 8.86 -10.65
N ILE A 113 12.42 8.57 -10.72
CA ILE A 113 11.64 8.71 -11.95
C ILE A 113 11.58 10.18 -12.38
N ASN A 114 11.18 11.08 -11.48
CA ASN A 114 11.03 12.50 -11.78
C ASN A 114 12.35 13.12 -12.28
N LYS A 115 13.48 12.75 -11.67
CA LYS A 115 14.82 13.16 -12.09
C LYS A 115 15.16 12.71 -13.52
N LYS A 116 14.83 11.47 -13.87
CA LYS A 116 15.06 10.93 -15.23
C LYS A 116 14.17 11.60 -16.28
N GLU A 117 12.99 12.05 -15.88
CA GLU A 117 12.05 12.79 -16.72
C GLU A 117 12.39 14.29 -16.84
N GLY A 118 13.44 14.76 -16.18
CA GLY A 118 13.86 16.17 -16.22
C GLY A 118 12.91 17.12 -15.48
N LYS A 119 12.20 16.62 -14.45
CA LYS A 119 11.32 17.40 -13.57
C LYS A 119 12.04 17.94 -12.34
#